data_AF-A0A7X6XIR7-F1
#
_entry.id   AF-A0A7X6XIR7-F1
#
_cell.length_a   1.000
_cell.length_b   1.000
_cell.length_c   1.000
_cell.angle_alpha   90.00
_cell.angle_beta   90.00
_cell.angle_gamma   90.00
#
_symmetry.space_group_name_H-M   'P 1'
#
loop_
_entity.id
_entity.type
_entity.pdbx_description
1 polymer ?
#
loop_
_entity_poly.entity_id
_entity_poly.type
_entity_poly.pdbx_seq_one_letter_code
_entity_poly.pdbx_strand_id
1 'polypeptide(L)'
;MQHLLQLQQLSKEIEALGIRAAAISVEPVRGKGGAVAGQELRYPLLSDAKLTVSDAYRVTAKGEGFSRPAVFLIDPEGRIRFGRVGVPHGPFDAQALENAVALVREGKR
;
A
#
# COMPACT_ATOMS: atom_id res chain seq x y z
N MET A 1 -7.40 6.34 7.38
CA MET A 1 -6.40 7.35 7.84
C MET A 1 -5.18 6.71 8.51
N GLN A 2 -5.36 5.92 9.57
CA GLN A 2 -4.28 5.40 10.42
C GLN A 2 -3.16 4.65 9.65
N HIS A 3 -3.52 3.95 8.59
CA HIS A 3 -2.60 3.11 7.80
C HIS A 3 -1.64 3.93 6.92
N LEU A 4 -2.09 5.08 6.42
CA LEU A 4 -1.23 6.01 5.68
C LEU A 4 -0.18 6.63 6.60
N LEU A 5 -0.58 6.97 7.83
CA LEU A 5 0.36 7.49 8.83
C LEU A 5 1.39 6.44 9.27
N GLN A 6 0.99 5.16 9.35
CA GLN A 6 1.94 4.09 9.65
C GLN A 6 2.98 3.88 8.54
N LEU A 7 2.53 3.87 7.27
CA LEU A 7 3.47 3.84 6.14
C LEU A 7 4.37 5.09 6.13
N GLN A 8 3.84 6.25 6.53
CA GLN A 8 4.61 7.49 6.68
C GLN A 8 5.69 7.35 7.78
N GLN A 9 5.39 6.71 8.91
CA GLN A 9 6.37 6.46 9.98
C GLN A 9 7.53 5.59 9.51
N LEU A 10 7.25 4.57 8.69
CA LEU A 10 8.25 3.65 8.15
C LEU A 10 8.93 4.16 6.85
N SER A 11 8.40 5.22 6.23
CA SER A 11 8.86 5.71 4.92
C SER A 11 10.36 5.95 4.84
N LYS A 12 10.97 6.59 5.85
CA LYS A 12 12.41 6.84 5.90
C LYS A 12 13.23 5.56 5.91
N GLU A 13 12.77 4.54 6.63
CA GLU A 13 13.45 3.26 6.72
C GLU A 13 13.35 2.50 5.39
N ILE A 14 12.15 2.50 4.80
CA ILE A 14 11.88 1.92 3.49
C ILE A 14 12.79 2.57 2.43
N GLU A 15 12.88 3.90 2.42
CA GLU A 15 13.77 4.67 1.53
C GLU A 15 15.25 4.33 1.77
N ALA A 16 15.69 4.23 3.02
CA ALA A 16 17.07 3.84 3.34
C ALA A 16 17.41 2.41 2.88
N LEU A 17 16.41 1.54 2.76
CA LEU A 17 16.54 0.22 2.15
C LEU A 17 16.50 0.26 0.61
N GLY A 18 16.46 1.44 -0.01
CA GLY A 18 16.36 1.58 -1.47
C GLY A 18 15.03 1.14 -2.04
N ILE A 19 14.00 1.01 -1.19
CA ILE A 19 12.64 0.64 -1.58
C ILE A 19 11.87 1.95 -1.82
N ARG A 20 11.02 1.96 -2.84
CA ARG A 20 10.05 3.04 -3.07
C ARG A 20 8.67 2.58 -2.63
N ALA A 21 8.01 3.35 -1.77
CA ALA A 21 6.64 3.09 -1.37
C ALA A 21 5.66 3.85 -2.29
N ALA A 22 4.49 3.26 -2.51
CA ALA A 22 3.32 3.93 -3.07
C ALA A 22 2.06 3.34 -2.41
N ALA A 23 1.10 4.20 -2.07
CA ALA A 23 -0.21 3.78 -1.62
C ALA A 23 -1.20 3.85 -2.79
N ILE A 24 -2.19 2.97 -2.82
CA ILE A 24 -3.23 2.95 -3.85
C ILE A 24 -4.60 2.96 -3.17
N SER A 25 -5.51 3.82 -3.62
CA SER A 25 -6.88 3.92 -3.12
C SER A 25 -7.87 3.96 -4.28
N VAL A 26 -9.08 3.45 -4.08
CA VAL A 26 -10.18 3.53 -5.06
C VAL A 26 -10.79 4.94 -5.15
N GLU A 27 -10.42 5.84 -4.22
CA GLU A 27 -10.89 7.22 -4.25
C GLU A 27 -10.36 7.94 -5.50
N PRO A 28 -11.22 8.69 -6.23
CA PRO A 28 -10.78 9.49 -7.37
C PRO A 28 -9.86 10.62 -6.91
N VAL A 29 -8.95 11.06 -7.79
CA VAL A 29 -8.18 12.29 -7.59
C VAL A 29 -9.12 13.51 -7.69
N ARG A 30 -9.87 13.83 -6.64
CA ARG A 30 -10.63 15.09 -6.52
C ARG A 30 -10.14 15.88 -5.32
N GLY A 31 -9.82 17.16 -5.58
CA GLY A 31 -9.03 18.03 -4.71
C GLY A 31 -9.59 18.31 -3.32
N LYS A 32 -8.70 18.77 -2.43
CA LYS A 32 -8.88 19.34 -1.06
C LYS A 32 -9.85 18.65 -0.08
N GLY A 33 -10.50 17.54 -0.42
CA GLY A 33 -11.47 16.85 0.46
C GLY A 33 -11.37 15.32 0.52
N GLY A 34 -10.43 14.69 -0.19
CA GLY A 34 -10.16 13.26 -0.05
C GLY A 34 -9.49 12.91 1.29
N ALA A 35 -9.37 11.63 1.63
CA ALA A 35 -8.86 11.16 2.94
C ALA A 35 -7.43 11.63 3.30
N VAL A 36 -6.72 12.29 2.39
CA VAL A 36 -5.36 12.83 2.53
C VAL A 36 -5.28 14.35 2.36
N ALA A 37 -6.41 15.04 2.21
CA ALA A 37 -6.41 16.48 2.11
C ALA A 37 -5.73 17.11 3.33
N GLY A 38 -4.62 17.82 3.09
CA GLY A 38 -3.82 18.48 4.13
C GLY A 38 -2.68 17.64 4.73
N GLN A 39 -2.41 16.43 4.23
CA GLN A 39 -1.26 15.63 4.69
C GLN A 39 -0.11 15.65 3.68
N GLU A 40 1.08 16.05 4.14
CA GLU A 40 2.34 15.91 3.38
C GLU A 40 2.86 14.47 3.50
N LEU A 41 2.34 13.59 2.65
CA LEU A 41 2.86 12.23 2.52
C LEU A 41 4.22 12.24 1.81
N ARG A 42 5.17 11.44 2.32
CA ARG A 42 6.51 11.24 1.72
C ARG A 42 6.50 10.30 0.52
N TYR A 43 5.37 9.64 0.29
CA TYR A 43 5.17 8.69 -0.78
C TYR A 43 3.92 9.05 -1.59
N PRO A 44 3.87 8.69 -2.88
CA PRO A 44 2.70 8.93 -3.71
C PRO A 44 1.48 8.14 -3.22
N LEU A 45 0.32 8.79 -3.21
CA LEU A 45 -0.98 8.14 -3.17
C LEU A 45 -1.57 8.15 -4.58
N LEU A 46 -1.78 6.97 -5.14
CA LEU A 46 -2.34 6.75 -6.46
C LEU A 46 -3.85 6.45 -6.37
N SER A 47 -4.58 6.87 -7.39
CA SER A 47 -6.01 6.58 -7.53
C SER A 47 -6.23 5.41 -8.47
N ASP A 48 -7.01 4.43 -8.02
CA ASP A 48 -7.55 3.32 -8.79
C ASP A 48 -9.09 3.39 -8.83
N ALA A 49 -9.62 4.54 -9.25
CA ALA A 49 -11.06 4.78 -9.30
C ALA A 49 -11.83 3.83 -10.24
N LYS A 50 -11.13 3.11 -11.12
CA LYS A 50 -11.71 2.11 -12.02
C LYS A 50 -11.53 0.67 -11.53
N LEU A 51 -10.90 0.46 -10.37
CA LEU A 51 -10.57 -0.85 -9.79
C LEU A 51 -9.64 -1.72 -10.67
N THR A 52 -9.01 -1.14 -11.70
CA THR A 52 -8.19 -1.88 -12.66
C THR A 52 -6.98 -2.51 -11.97
N VAL A 53 -6.31 -1.78 -11.09
CA VAL A 53 -5.15 -2.29 -10.35
C VAL A 53 -5.60 -3.30 -9.31
N SER A 54 -6.64 -2.97 -8.55
CA SER A 54 -7.17 -3.82 -7.51
C SER A 54 -7.69 -5.16 -8.04
N ASP A 55 -8.30 -5.18 -9.23
CA ASP A 55 -8.72 -6.40 -9.91
C ASP A 55 -7.50 -7.22 -10.37
N ALA A 56 -6.50 -6.57 -10.96
CA ALA A 56 -5.26 -7.24 -11.41
C ALA A 56 -4.52 -7.91 -10.24
N TYR A 57 -4.51 -7.28 -9.07
CA TYR A 57 -3.92 -7.81 -7.83
C TYR A 57 -4.89 -8.72 -7.06
N ARG A 58 -6.11 -8.93 -7.57
CA ARG A 58 -7.16 -9.77 -6.97
C ARG A 58 -7.52 -9.36 -5.54
N VAL A 59 -7.48 -8.07 -5.25
CA VAL A 59 -7.81 -7.48 -3.94
C VAL A 59 -9.18 -6.82 -3.89
N THR A 60 -9.89 -6.71 -5.02
CA THR A 60 -11.27 -6.21 -5.03
C THR A 60 -12.20 -7.13 -4.25
N ALA A 61 -13.01 -6.55 -3.35
CA ALA A 61 -14.11 -7.28 -2.73
C ALA A 61 -15.24 -7.43 -3.75
N LYS A 62 -15.52 -8.68 -4.15
CA LYS A 62 -16.52 -8.99 -5.18
C LYS A 62 -17.87 -8.35 -4.85
N GLY A 63 -18.34 -7.47 -5.74
CA GLY A 63 -19.67 -6.85 -5.63
C GLY A 63 -19.76 -5.63 -4.72
N GLU A 64 -18.68 -5.21 -4.05
CA GLU A 64 -18.74 -4.16 -3.02
C GLU A 64 -18.04 -2.84 -3.42
N GLY A 65 -17.39 -2.78 -4.58
CA GLY A 65 -16.83 -1.52 -5.11
C GLY A 65 -15.64 -0.94 -4.33
N PHE A 66 -15.04 -1.71 -3.42
CA PHE A 66 -13.83 -1.34 -2.69
C PHE A 66 -12.75 -2.41 -2.77
N SER A 67 -11.53 -2.01 -2.41
CA SER A 67 -10.36 -2.90 -2.34
C SER A 67 -10.11 -3.35 -0.91
N ARG A 68 -9.78 -4.63 -0.73
CA ARG A 68 -9.30 -5.17 0.55
C ARG A 68 -7.97 -4.51 0.89
N PRO A 69 -7.68 -4.25 2.18
CA PRO A 69 -6.35 -3.83 2.61
C PRO A 69 -5.32 -4.87 2.17
N ALA A 70 -4.26 -4.43 1.49
CA ALA A 70 -3.23 -5.34 1.03
C ALA A 70 -1.85 -4.66 1.01
N VAL A 71 -0.80 -5.46 1.17
CA VAL A 71 0.60 -5.05 1.08
C VAL A 71 1.31 -6.00 0.12
N PHE A 72 2.03 -5.43 -0.84
CA PHE A 72 2.86 -6.17 -1.79
C PHE A 72 4.27 -5.59 -1.80
N LEU A 73 5.26 -6.49 -1.80
CA LEU A 73 6.65 -6.15 -2.10
C LEU A 73 6.97 -6.67 -3.50
N ILE A 74 7.45 -5.78 -4.37
CA ILE A 74 7.73 -6.08 -5.77
C ILE A 74 9.22 -5.84 -6.00
N ASP A 75 9.92 -6.81 -6.61
CA ASP A 75 11.34 -6.67 -6.97
C ASP A 75 11.55 -5.88 -8.28
N PRO A 76 12.79 -5.50 -8.63
CA PRO A 76 13.07 -4.74 -9.85
C PRO A 76 12.66 -5.44 -11.15
N GLU A 77 12.57 -6.77 -11.15
CA GLU A 77 12.09 -7.57 -12.29
C GLU A 77 10.56 -7.62 -12.37
N GLY A 78 9.85 -6.97 -11.45
CA GLY A 78 8.39 -6.90 -11.41
C GLY A 78 7.72 -8.11 -10.76
N ARG A 79 8.47 -8.94 -10.01
CA ARG A 79 7.93 -10.12 -9.33
C ARG A 79 7.49 -9.77 -7.91
N ILE A 80 6.35 -10.32 -7.52
CA ILE A 80 5.86 -10.21 -6.13
C ILE A 80 6.71 -11.13 -5.24
N ARG A 81 7.46 -10.55 -4.31
CA ARG A 81 8.31 -11.26 -3.33
C ARG A 81 7.62 -11.45 -1.98
N PHE A 82 6.62 -10.63 -1.71
CA PHE A 82 5.73 -10.76 -0.57
C PHE A 82 4.35 -10.22 -0.95
N GLY A 83 3.30 -10.90 -0.49
CA GLY A 83 1.92 -10.47 -0.69
C GLY A 83 1.08 -10.84 0.51
N ARG A 84 0.37 -9.86 1.08
CA ARG A 84 -0.62 -10.07 2.13
C ARG A 84 -1.90 -9.35 1.74
N VAL A 85 -2.99 -10.10 1.70
CA VAL A 85 -4.34 -9.56 1.51
C VAL A 85 -5.11 -9.76 2.81
N GLY A 86 -5.61 -8.66 3.37
CA GLY A 86 -6.45 -8.65 4.55
C GLY A 86 -7.89 -9.07 4.25
N VAL A 87 -8.73 -9.01 5.27
CA VAL A 87 -10.17 -9.29 5.15
C VAL A 87 -10.95 -8.03 4.74
N PRO A 88 -12.10 -8.17 4.06
CA PRO A 88 -13.01 -7.04 3.80
C PRO A 88 -13.34 -6.30 5.10
N HIS A 89 -13.31 -4.97 5.07
CA HIS A 89 -13.55 -4.09 6.24
C HIS A 89 -12.63 -4.35 7.45
N GLY A 90 -11.57 -5.16 7.27
CA GLY A 90 -10.60 -5.45 8.31
C GLY A 90 -9.61 -4.30 8.50
N PRO A 91 -8.90 -4.28 9.65
CA PRO A 91 -7.79 -3.36 9.82
C PRO A 91 -6.70 -3.66 8.79
N PHE A 92 -5.94 -2.65 8.40
CA PHE A 92 -4.65 -2.89 7.74
C PHE A 92 -3.75 -3.75 8.61
N ASP A 93 -3.11 -4.70 7.96
CA ASP A 93 -2.15 -5.59 8.59
C ASP A 93 -0.80 -4.86 8.71
N ALA A 94 -0.68 -4.07 9.79
CA ALA A 94 0.54 -3.39 10.22
C ALA A 94 1.76 -4.34 10.19
N GLN A 95 1.57 -5.55 10.72
CA GLN A 95 2.61 -6.56 10.79
C GLN A 95 3.05 -7.01 9.40
N ALA A 96 2.13 -7.07 8.43
CA ALA A 96 2.49 -7.41 7.05
C ALA A 96 3.43 -6.39 6.41
N LEU A 97 3.27 -5.10 6.71
CA LEU A 97 4.19 -4.07 6.23
C LEU A 97 5.58 -4.26 6.87
N GLU A 98 5.63 -4.47 8.18
CA GLU A 98 6.89 -4.74 8.89
C GLU A 98 7.60 -6.00 8.37
N ASN A 99 6.84 -7.08 8.13
CA ASN A 99 7.37 -8.33 7.58
C ASN A 99 7.93 -8.12 6.16
N ALA A 100 7.24 -7.35 5.32
CA ALA A 100 7.74 -7.00 3.99
C ALA A 100 9.08 -6.24 4.06
N VAL A 101 9.21 -5.32 5.00
CA VAL A 101 10.45 -4.55 5.22
C VAL A 101 11.57 -5.43 5.78
N ALA A 102 11.26 -6.32 6.72
CA ALA A 102 12.20 -7.28 7.29
C ALA A 102 12.80 -8.22 6.24
N LEU A 103 11.99 -8.72 5.30
CA LEU A 103 12.46 -9.58 4.20
C LEU A 103 13.54 -8.90 3.35
N VAL A 104 13.42 -7.59 3.11
CA VAL A 104 14.44 -6.85 2.36
C VAL A 104 15.71 -6.67 3.18
N ARG A 105 15.60 -6.47 4.50
CA ARG A 105 16.77 -6.38 5.39
C ARG A 105 17.58 -7.66 5.41
N GLU A 106 16.91 -8.80 5.50
CA GLU A 106 17.55 -10.12 5.53
C GLU A 106 18.24 -10.45 4.21
N GLY A 107 17.64 -10.09 3.07
CA GLY A 107 18.23 -10.31 1.74
C GLY A 107 19.42 -9.38 1.39
N LYS A 108 19.69 -8.34 2.19
CA LYS A 108 20.84 -7.44 2.03
C LYS A 108 22.07 -7.82 2.86
N ARG A 109 21.95 -8.84 3.72
CA ARG A 109 23.07 -9.33 4.53
C ARG A 109 23.99 -10.27 3.77
#